data_AF-A0A2U8WC29-F1
#
_entry.id   AF-A0A2U8WC29-F1
#
_cell.length_a   1.000
_cell.length_b   1.000
_cell.length_c   1.000
_cell.angle_alpha   90.00
_cell.angle_beta   90.00
_cell.angle_gamma   90.00
#
_symmetry.space_group_name_H-M   'P 1'
#
loop_
_entity.id
_entity.type
_entity.pdbx_description
1 polymer ?
#
loop_
_entity_poly.entity_id
_entity_poly.type
_entity_poly.pdbx_seq_one_letter_code
_entity_poly.pdbx_strand_id
1 'polypeptide(L)'
;MTNKLLLAATMAALFALPMAAQAQGTVRGAQRGAEEGAAAAGPVGGIVGGAVGAATGTVGGILGVDDRPRFRNYVTERRVKSYDYDGRVAVGSTLPSSGVTYYDVPDEYHVKPGYRYTVVNKQPVLVDRSHRIVEVID
;
A
#
# COMPACT_ATOMS: atom_id res chain seq x y z
N MET A 1 -26.20 -30.40 -35.24
CA MET A 1 -25.22 -30.47 -34.11
C MET A 1 -24.78 -29.09 -33.62
N THR A 2 -25.36 -28.00 -34.11
CA THR A 2 -24.92 -26.61 -33.86
C THR A 2 -25.36 -26.04 -32.51
N ASN A 3 -26.50 -26.48 -31.96
CA ASN A 3 -27.04 -25.92 -30.69
C ASN A 3 -26.26 -26.36 -29.44
N LYS A 4 -25.54 -27.49 -29.49
CA LYS A 4 -24.70 -27.96 -28.37
C LYS A 4 -23.42 -27.11 -28.21
N LEU A 5 -22.90 -26.56 -29.31
CA LEU A 5 -21.74 -25.66 -29.31
C LEU A 5 -22.09 -24.27 -28.76
N LEU A 6 -23.31 -23.79 -29.03
CA LEU A 6 -23.82 -22.53 -28.51
C LEU A 6 -24.04 -22.55 -26.99
N LEU A 7 -24.49 -23.67 -26.42
CA LEU A 7 -24.63 -23.85 -24.97
C LEU A 7 -23.27 -23.97 -24.24
N ALA A 8 -22.29 -24.61 -24.88
CA ALA A 8 -20.96 -24.78 -24.30
C ALA A 8 -20.19 -23.45 -24.21
N ALA A 9 -20.37 -22.55 -25.20
CA ALA A 9 -19.74 -21.24 -25.22
C ALA A 9 -20.27 -20.29 -24.13
N THR A 10 -21.57 -20.37 -23.79
CA THR A 10 -22.17 -19.58 -22.70
C THR A 10 -21.73 -20.04 -21.32
N MET A 11 -21.57 -21.36 -21.10
CA MET A 11 -21.06 -21.88 -19.83
C MET A 11 -19.59 -21.54 -19.58
N ALA A 12 -18.74 -21.51 -20.63
CA ALA A 12 -17.34 -21.11 -20.49
C ALA A 12 -17.18 -19.63 -20.11
N ALA A 13 -18.09 -18.75 -20.55
CA ALA A 13 -18.06 -17.33 -20.23
C ALA A 13 -18.34 -17.05 -18.73
N LEU A 14 -19.16 -17.87 -18.05
CA LEU A 14 -19.44 -17.68 -16.62
C LEU A 14 -18.23 -17.99 -15.72
N PHE A 15 -17.32 -18.89 -16.14
CA PHE A 15 -16.13 -19.24 -15.37
C PHE A 15 -14.93 -18.30 -15.61
N ALA A 16 -14.98 -17.43 -16.62
CA ALA A 16 -13.95 -16.44 -16.91
C ALA A 16 -14.18 -15.06 -16.24
N LEU A 17 -15.41 -14.80 -15.77
CA LEU A 17 -15.78 -13.59 -15.02
C LEU A 17 -14.97 -13.33 -13.72
N PRO A 18 -14.45 -14.33 -12.98
CA PRO A 18 -13.79 -14.06 -11.69
C PRO A 18 -12.48 -13.28 -11.82
N MET A 19 -11.76 -13.39 -12.94
CA MET A 19 -10.48 -12.70 -13.10
C MET A 19 -10.62 -11.20 -13.39
N ALA A 20 -11.67 -10.79 -14.11
CA ALA A 20 -11.95 -9.37 -14.31
C ALA A 20 -12.48 -8.70 -13.02
N ALA A 21 -13.24 -9.44 -12.21
CA ALA A 21 -13.73 -8.97 -10.91
C ALA A 21 -12.58 -8.69 -9.92
N GLN A 22 -11.49 -9.46 -9.97
CA GLN A 22 -10.35 -9.30 -9.06
C GLN A 22 -9.51 -8.05 -9.38
N ALA A 23 -9.41 -7.67 -10.66
CA ALA A 23 -8.78 -6.39 -11.07
C ALA A 23 -9.74 -5.19 -10.95
N GLN A 24 -11.05 -5.39 -11.12
CA GLN A 24 -12.05 -4.34 -10.94
C GLN A 24 -12.34 -4.04 -9.46
N GLY A 25 -12.07 -4.96 -8.54
CA GLY A 25 -12.25 -4.76 -7.10
C GLY A 25 -11.32 -3.70 -6.52
N THR A 26 -10.07 -3.62 -6.99
CA THR A 26 -9.08 -2.63 -6.55
C THR A 26 -9.39 -1.23 -7.06
N VAL A 27 -9.75 -1.10 -8.35
CA VAL A 27 -10.15 0.17 -8.98
C VAL A 27 -11.46 0.69 -8.37
N ARG A 28 -12.44 -0.20 -8.12
CA ARG A 28 -13.68 0.18 -7.43
C ARG A 28 -13.46 0.54 -5.97
N GLY A 29 -12.58 -0.15 -5.26
CA GLY A 29 -12.24 0.19 -3.87
C GLY A 29 -11.64 1.58 -3.77
N ALA A 30 -10.69 1.91 -4.64
CA ALA A 30 -10.09 3.23 -4.73
C ALA A 30 -11.09 4.33 -5.09
N GLN A 31 -11.94 4.11 -6.10
CA GLN A 31 -12.96 5.08 -6.48
C GLN A 31 -13.97 5.31 -5.37
N ARG A 32 -14.48 4.23 -4.77
CA ARG A 32 -15.47 4.32 -3.70
C ARG A 32 -14.91 4.99 -2.46
N GLY A 33 -13.68 4.63 -2.07
CA GLY A 33 -12.99 5.28 -0.97
C GLY A 33 -12.74 6.76 -1.26
N ALA A 34 -12.41 7.13 -2.50
CA ALA A 34 -12.22 8.52 -2.86
C ALA A 34 -13.52 9.33 -2.82
N GLU A 35 -14.63 8.75 -3.26
CA GLU A 35 -15.94 9.37 -3.23
C GLU A 35 -16.44 9.55 -1.78
N GLU A 36 -16.38 8.49 -0.98
CA GLU A 36 -16.80 8.52 0.43
C GLU A 36 -15.91 9.46 1.26
N GLY A 37 -14.60 9.43 1.03
CA GLY A 37 -13.66 10.35 1.67
C GLY A 37 -13.88 11.80 1.25
N ALA A 38 -14.17 12.06 -0.03
CA ALA A 38 -14.46 13.41 -0.52
C ALA A 38 -15.76 13.96 0.08
N ALA A 39 -16.78 13.12 0.24
CA ALA A 39 -18.02 13.50 0.89
C ALA A 39 -17.82 13.85 2.37
N ALA A 40 -16.94 13.13 3.07
CA ALA A 40 -16.71 13.33 4.49
C ALA A 40 -15.83 14.56 4.80
N ALA A 41 -14.76 14.81 4.03
CA ALA A 41 -13.75 15.82 4.35
C ALA A 41 -13.29 16.66 3.16
N GLY A 42 -14.08 16.72 2.09
CA GLY A 42 -13.75 17.46 0.88
C GLY A 42 -12.56 16.87 0.11
N PRO A 43 -11.90 17.64 -0.78
CA PRO A 43 -10.89 17.12 -1.70
C PRO A 43 -9.76 16.32 -1.01
N VAL A 44 -9.36 16.73 0.20
CA VAL A 44 -8.33 16.03 0.98
C VAL A 44 -8.81 14.64 1.42
N GLY A 45 -10.06 14.53 1.86
CA GLY A 45 -10.65 13.26 2.26
C GLY A 45 -10.75 12.27 1.11
N GLY A 46 -10.98 12.73 -0.12
CA GLY A 46 -11.04 11.84 -1.29
C GLY A 46 -9.68 11.26 -1.70
N ILE A 47 -8.59 12.00 -1.50
CA ILE A 47 -7.24 11.46 -1.73
C ILE A 47 -6.93 10.37 -0.69
N VAL A 48 -7.23 10.63 0.58
CA VAL A 48 -6.99 9.68 1.68
C VAL A 48 -7.88 8.45 1.54
N GLY A 49 -9.19 8.66 1.36
CA GLY A 49 -10.15 7.58 1.19
C GLY A 49 -9.87 6.77 -0.08
N GLY A 50 -9.43 7.40 -1.17
CA GLY A 50 -9.04 6.70 -2.39
C GLY A 50 -7.79 5.86 -2.23
N ALA A 51 -6.78 6.36 -1.52
CA ALA A 51 -5.59 5.60 -1.19
C ALA A 51 -5.89 4.43 -0.24
N VAL A 52 -6.73 4.63 0.77
CA VAL A 52 -7.16 3.57 1.70
C VAL A 52 -8.04 2.54 1.00
N GLY A 53 -8.96 2.96 0.15
CA GLY A 53 -9.81 2.08 -0.66
C GLY A 53 -9.02 1.29 -1.71
N ALA A 54 -7.96 1.88 -2.26
CA ALA A 54 -6.98 1.18 -3.11
C ALA A 54 -6.17 0.16 -2.29
N ALA A 55 -5.67 0.58 -1.11
CA ALA A 55 -4.87 -0.25 -0.22
C ALA A 55 -5.67 -1.43 0.37
N THR A 56 -6.98 -1.27 0.59
CA THR A 56 -7.83 -2.37 1.07
C THR A 56 -7.99 -3.46 0.01
N GLY A 57 -7.84 -3.14 -1.29
CA GLY A 57 -7.77 -4.11 -2.39
C GLY A 57 -6.40 -4.80 -2.54
N THR A 58 -5.38 -4.31 -1.85
CA THR A 58 -4.00 -4.84 -1.84
C THR A 58 -3.56 -4.96 -0.39
N VAL A 59 -3.96 -6.04 0.28
CA VAL A 59 -3.75 -6.27 1.72
C VAL A 59 -2.28 -6.14 2.21
N GLY A 60 -1.31 -5.91 1.31
CA GLY A 60 0.12 -5.85 1.57
C GLY A 60 0.81 -4.48 1.58
N GLY A 61 0.16 -3.36 1.24
CA GLY A 61 0.88 -2.08 1.11
C GLY A 61 1.96 -2.10 0.00
N ILE A 62 2.95 -1.20 0.06
CA ILE A 62 4.12 -1.22 -0.84
C ILE A 62 4.93 -2.50 -0.62
N LEU A 63 5.01 -2.92 0.65
CA LEU A 63 5.79 -4.08 1.07
C LEU A 63 5.08 -5.42 0.94
N GLY A 64 4.06 -5.61 0.11
CA GLY A 64 3.41 -6.93 -0.03
C GLY A 64 2.92 -7.57 1.29
N VAL A 65 2.11 -8.62 1.21
CA VAL A 65 1.64 -9.31 2.43
C VAL A 65 2.75 -10.16 3.06
N ASP A 66 3.61 -10.75 2.23
CA ASP A 66 4.64 -11.69 2.68
C ASP A 66 5.94 -11.00 3.11
N ASP A 67 6.28 -9.88 2.49
CA ASP A 67 7.55 -9.19 2.70
C ASP A 67 7.51 -8.24 3.90
N ARG A 68 6.35 -7.71 4.26
CA ARG A 68 6.17 -6.85 5.45
C ARG A 68 6.69 -7.45 6.76
N PRO A 69 6.29 -8.67 7.19
CA PRO A 69 6.81 -9.25 8.43
C PRO A 69 8.31 -9.56 8.36
N ARG A 70 8.83 -9.95 7.18
CA ARG A 70 10.27 -10.16 6.97
C ARG A 70 11.05 -8.85 7.10
N PHE A 71 10.53 -7.78 6.49
CA PHE A 71 11.13 -6.45 6.55
C PHE A 71 11.17 -5.92 7.98
N ARG A 72 10.09 -6.10 8.75
CA ARG A 72 10.06 -5.75 10.17
C ARG A 72 11.18 -6.45 10.95
N ASN A 73 11.36 -7.75 10.73
CA ASN A 73 12.42 -8.51 11.38
C ASN A 73 13.80 -7.99 10.96
N TYR A 74 14.02 -7.76 9.67
CA TYR A 74 15.25 -7.18 9.14
C TYR A 74 15.62 -5.85 9.81
N VAL A 75 14.66 -4.92 9.92
CA VAL A 75 14.89 -3.62 10.56
C VAL A 75 15.20 -3.78 12.06
N THR A 76 14.49 -4.69 12.73
CA THR A 76 14.67 -4.99 14.16
C THR A 76 16.05 -5.60 14.43
N GLU A 77 16.47 -6.57 13.63
CA GLU A 77 17.78 -7.24 13.73
C GLU A 77 18.93 -6.27 13.49
N ARG A 78 18.75 -5.34 12.54
CA ARG A 78 19.76 -4.32 12.21
C ARG A 78 19.91 -3.25 13.29
N ARG A 79 19.02 -3.23 14.29
CA ARG A 79 19.03 -2.29 15.43
C ARG A 79 19.24 -0.83 15.01
N VAL A 80 18.51 -0.43 13.97
CA VAL A 80 18.52 0.96 13.50
C VAL A 80 18.07 1.88 14.64
N LYS A 81 18.77 3.01 14.84
CA LYS A 81 18.39 3.98 15.86
C LYS A 81 17.00 4.54 15.56
N SER A 82 16.11 4.45 16.53
CA SER A 82 14.82 5.12 16.47
C SER A 82 15.03 6.62 16.65
N TYR A 83 14.45 7.41 15.76
CA TYR A 83 14.31 8.84 15.94
C TYR A 83 13.04 9.14 16.75
N ASP A 84 13.17 9.95 17.80
CA ASP A 84 12.00 10.43 18.55
C ASP A 84 11.40 11.61 17.78
N TYR A 85 10.16 11.41 17.32
CA TYR A 85 9.41 12.38 16.53
C TYR A 85 8.18 12.83 17.31
N ASP A 86 8.09 14.14 17.54
CA ASP A 86 6.98 14.76 18.26
C ASP A 86 5.69 14.84 17.42
N GLY A 87 5.80 14.63 16.11
CA GLY A 87 4.67 14.65 15.19
C GLY A 87 3.93 13.31 15.09
N ARG A 88 2.85 13.28 14.31
CA ARG A 88 2.09 12.06 14.06
C ARG A 88 2.84 11.13 13.10
N VAL A 89 3.13 9.91 13.54
CA VAL A 89 3.63 8.82 12.71
C VAL A 89 2.45 8.16 11.99
N ALA A 90 2.13 8.64 10.79
CA ALA A 90 1.04 8.12 9.97
C ALA A 90 1.36 8.30 8.48
N VAL A 91 0.71 7.50 7.63
CA VAL A 91 0.80 7.64 6.18
C VAL A 91 0.40 9.07 5.76
N GLY A 92 1.24 9.69 4.94
CA GLY A 92 1.12 11.06 4.47
C GLY A 92 1.84 12.10 5.33
N SER A 93 2.31 11.76 6.53
CA SER A 93 3.16 12.67 7.32
C SER A 93 4.53 12.82 6.66
N THR A 94 5.11 14.02 6.67
CA THR A 94 6.47 14.26 6.18
C THR A 94 7.45 14.31 7.34
N LEU A 95 8.50 13.50 7.28
CA LEU A 95 9.57 13.48 8.28
C LEU A 95 10.62 14.56 7.99
N PRO A 96 11.32 15.08 9.02
CA PRO A 96 12.39 16.07 8.85
C PRO A 96 13.52 15.56 7.95
N SER A 97 14.08 16.42 7.10
CA SER A 97 15.24 16.08 6.27
C SER A 97 16.56 16.00 7.05
N SER A 98 16.61 16.57 8.26
CA SER A 98 17.77 16.59 9.14
C SER A 98 17.47 15.88 10.46
N GLY A 99 18.46 15.17 11.02
CA GLY A 99 18.35 14.46 12.30
C GLY A 99 17.77 13.05 12.19
N VAL A 100 17.01 12.76 11.13
CA VAL A 100 16.54 11.41 10.77
C VAL A 100 17.54 10.78 9.80
N THR A 101 17.95 9.55 10.08
CA THR A 101 18.75 8.77 9.13
C THR A 101 17.82 7.93 8.26
N TYR A 102 17.98 8.06 6.94
CA TYR A 102 17.22 7.30 5.95
C TYR A 102 18.12 6.24 5.32
N TYR A 103 17.61 5.02 5.22
CA TYR A 103 18.31 3.87 4.66
C TYR A 103 17.59 3.40 3.40
N ASP A 104 18.35 2.95 2.42
CA ASP A 104 17.75 2.38 1.21
C ASP A 104 17.13 1.01 1.53
N VAL A 105 15.98 0.74 0.92
CA VAL A 105 15.29 -0.55 1.07
C VAL A 105 16.07 -1.61 0.28
N PRO A 106 16.41 -2.77 0.88
CA PRO A 106 17.10 -3.83 0.15
C PRO A 106 16.25 -4.36 -1.03
N ASP A 107 16.91 -4.66 -2.15
CA ASP A 107 16.24 -5.07 -3.40
C ASP A 107 15.39 -6.36 -3.25
N GLU A 108 15.71 -7.21 -2.27
CA GLU A 108 14.98 -8.45 -1.96
C GLU A 108 13.51 -8.23 -1.54
N TYR A 109 13.16 -7.00 -1.14
CA TYR A 109 11.79 -6.62 -0.76
C TYR A 109 10.99 -6.02 -1.93
N HIS A 110 11.54 -6.03 -3.15
CA HIS A 110 10.87 -5.64 -4.39
C HIS A 110 10.23 -4.23 -4.38
N VAL A 111 10.73 -3.34 -3.52
CA VAL A 111 10.28 -1.96 -3.46
C VAL A 111 10.92 -1.17 -4.61
N LYS A 112 10.15 -0.27 -5.23
CA LYS A 112 10.67 0.56 -6.35
C LYS A 112 11.87 1.41 -5.89
N PRO A 113 12.81 1.75 -6.79
CA PRO A 113 13.92 2.64 -6.45
C PRO A 113 13.45 4.03 -6.00
N GLY A 114 14.06 4.56 -4.95
CA GLY A 114 13.77 5.88 -4.41
C GLY A 114 12.82 5.89 -3.21
N TYR A 115 12.34 4.74 -2.78
CA TYR A 115 11.81 4.58 -1.42
C TYR A 115 12.95 4.27 -0.45
N ARG A 116 12.79 4.77 0.77
CA ARG A 116 13.73 4.58 1.87
C ARG A 116 12.98 4.17 3.11
N TYR A 117 13.69 3.62 4.08
CA TYR A 117 13.13 3.29 5.38
C TYR A 117 13.89 4.00 6.50
N THR A 118 13.19 4.15 7.62
CA THR A 118 13.77 4.62 8.88
C THR A 118 12.93 4.08 10.04
N VAL A 119 13.38 4.29 11.27
CA VAL A 119 12.65 3.90 12.48
C VAL A 119 12.32 5.17 13.25
N VAL A 120 11.03 5.38 13.51
CA VAL A 120 10.53 6.56 14.21
C VAL A 120 9.62 6.10 15.34
N ASN A 121 9.82 6.62 16.55
CA ASN A 121 9.05 6.22 17.74
C ASN A 121 8.95 4.69 17.91
N LYS A 122 10.05 3.97 17.62
CA LYS A 122 10.19 2.51 17.62
C LYS A 122 9.38 1.77 16.55
N GLN A 123 8.78 2.48 15.60
CA GLN A 123 8.05 1.90 14.48
C GLN A 123 8.86 2.04 13.19
N PRO A 124 9.09 0.95 12.44
CA PRO A 124 9.65 1.04 11.10
C PRO A 124 8.67 1.70 10.15
N VAL A 125 9.15 2.62 9.32
CA VAL A 125 8.34 3.33 8.32
C VAL A 125 9.06 3.37 6.99
N LEU A 126 8.28 3.33 5.91
CA LEU A 126 8.75 3.61 4.55
C LEU A 126 8.40 5.04 4.17
N VAL A 127 9.33 5.69 3.49
CA VAL A 127 9.20 7.04 2.98
C VAL A 127 9.55 7.13 1.50
N ASP A 128 8.95 8.10 0.81
CA ASP A 128 9.34 8.47 -0.56
C ASP A 128 10.54 9.44 -0.58
N ARG A 129 10.90 9.92 -1.79
CA ARG A 129 11.99 10.88 -2.01
C ARG A 129 11.80 12.22 -1.30
N SER A 130 10.55 12.56 -0.95
CA SER A 130 10.20 13.79 -0.22
C SER A 130 10.15 13.57 1.29
N HIS A 131 10.60 12.40 1.78
CA HIS A 131 10.50 11.97 3.17
C HIS A 131 9.06 11.86 3.69
N ARG A 132 8.09 11.72 2.78
CA ARG A 132 6.70 11.48 3.16
C ARG A 132 6.52 10.01 3.48
N ILE A 133 5.96 9.71 4.64
CA ILE A 133 5.60 8.35 5.05
C ILE A 133 4.55 7.82 4.09
N VAL A 134 4.88 6.73 3.43
CA VAL A 134 3.97 6.03 2.50
C VAL A 134 3.43 4.76 3.12
N GLU A 135 4.14 4.20 4.12
CA GLU A 135 3.72 3.01 4.83
C GLU A 135 4.29 2.99 6.24
N VAL A 136 3.46 2.57 7.20
CA VAL A 136 3.88 2.25 8.57
C VAL A 136 3.91 0.73 8.71
N ILE A 137 4.99 0.19 9.23
CA ILE A 137 5.20 -1.24 9.41
C ILE A 137 4.95 -1.56 10.88
N ASP A 138 3.97 -2.43 11.13
CA ASP A 138 3.57 -2.90 12.46
C ASP A 138 3.92 -4.39 12.62
#